data_AF-A0A3B8RYY5-F1
#
_entry.id   AF-A0A3B8RYY5-F1
#
_cell.length_a   1.000
_cell.length_b   1.000
_cell.length_c   1.000
_cell.angle_alpha   90.00
_cell.angle_beta   90.00
_cell.angle_gamma   90.00
#
_symmetry.space_group_name_H-M   'P 1'
#
loop_
_entity.id
_entity.type
_entity.pdbx_description
1 polymer ?
#
loop_
_entity_poly.entity_id
_entity_poly.type
_entity_poly.pdbx_seq_one_letter_code
_entity_poly.pdbx_strand_id
1 'polypeptide(L)'
;TYDLHILNSDGIKNRSDILFYFTGAVAVPHLETLSFLPGAMADHLTSAGGQLTDSNQMSAMRWLEAGATGSYGSAIEPCNFVQKFPNPLLAMWHYGFGATMLEAYWKSVHMPGQGNFIGEPLASPFNGYRLLRKVDHIEVRSPILRQGRYRITANEDSLLGLNTPSYLRSMNQISIQSITPYRRHLVLKPPYHVHYKIERL
;
A
#
# COMPACT_ATOMS: atom_id res chain seq x y z
N THR A 1 3.00 -7.19 20.27
CA THR A 1 3.98 -6.15 20.55
C THR A 1 4.90 -6.08 19.36
N TYR A 2 5.14 -4.89 18.80
CA TYR A 2 6.14 -4.73 17.75
C TYR A 2 7.48 -4.47 18.43
N ASP A 3 8.55 -5.08 17.94
CA ASP A 3 9.90 -4.78 18.43
C ASP A 3 10.35 -3.43 17.83
N LEU A 4 10.57 -2.46 18.70
CA LEU A 4 11.07 -1.14 18.32
C LEU A 4 12.57 -1.09 18.62
N HIS A 5 13.37 -0.94 17.57
CA HIS A 5 14.81 -0.72 17.68
C HIS A 5 15.14 0.70 17.22
N ILE A 6 15.70 1.51 18.12
CA ILE A 6 16.24 2.82 17.78
C ILE A 6 17.72 2.64 17.51
N LEU A 7 18.16 2.99 16.30
CA LEU A 7 19.55 2.92 15.89
C LEU A 7 20.11 4.34 15.82
N ASN A 8 21.33 4.54 16.32
CA ASN A 8 22.07 5.78 16.11
C ASN A 8 23.07 5.56 14.96
N SER A 9 22.64 5.88 13.73
CA SER A 9 23.39 5.69 12.50
C SER A 9 22.84 6.59 11.40
N ASP A 10 23.69 7.01 10.46
CA ASP A 10 23.29 7.81 9.29
C ASP A 10 22.54 6.98 8.23
N GLY A 11 22.57 5.65 8.35
CA GLY A 11 21.82 4.73 7.50
C GLY A 11 21.82 3.29 8.03
N ILE A 12 21.03 2.44 7.38
CA ILE A 12 20.99 0.99 7.65
C ILE A 12 21.93 0.26 6.70
N LYS A 13 22.43 -0.91 7.12
CA LYS A 13 23.36 -1.74 6.34
C LYS A 13 22.99 -3.20 6.47
N ASN A 14 23.18 -3.99 5.41
CA ASN A 14 22.96 -5.44 5.37
C ASN A 14 21.55 -5.85 5.84
N ARG A 15 20.51 -5.16 5.34
CA ARG A 15 19.10 -5.45 5.68
C ARG A 15 18.35 -5.90 4.42
N SER A 16 17.53 -6.93 4.57
CA SER A 16 16.77 -7.56 3.47
C SER A 16 15.25 -7.57 3.67
N ASP A 17 14.79 -6.87 4.71
CA ASP A 17 13.42 -6.86 5.23
C ASP A 17 12.77 -5.47 5.16
N ILE A 18 13.19 -4.66 4.17
CA ILE A 18 12.84 -3.24 4.11
C ILE A 18 11.57 -3.07 3.27
N LEU A 19 10.52 -2.54 3.90
CA LEU A 19 9.30 -2.11 3.20
C LEU A 19 9.18 -0.59 3.08
N PHE A 20 9.72 0.16 4.03
CA PHE A 20 9.70 1.61 4.05
C PHE A 20 11.08 2.14 4.42
N TYR A 21 11.64 3.05 3.63
CA TYR A 21 12.87 3.77 3.98
C TYR A 21 12.74 5.25 3.62
N PHE A 22 12.46 6.07 4.62
CA PHE A 22 12.43 7.52 4.49
C PHE A 22 13.60 8.15 5.25
N THR A 23 14.34 9.04 4.61
CA THR A 23 15.46 9.78 5.20
C THR A 23 15.51 11.19 4.63
N GLY A 24 16.27 12.09 5.25
CA GLY A 24 16.57 13.43 4.73
C GLY A 24 18.02 13.56 4.22
N ALA A 25 18.70 12.44 3.99
CA ALA A 25 20.10 12.40 3.60
C ALA A 25 20.26 12.76 2.11
N VAL A 26 21.20 13.67 1.80
CA VAL A 26 21.54 14.07 0.41
C VAL A 26 22.08 12.91 -0.43
N ALA A 27 22.70 11.94 0.23
CA ALA A 27 23.13 10.66 -0.34
C ALA A 27 22.99 9.60 0.73
N VAL A 28 22.40 8.45 0.38
CA VAL A 28 22.13 7.38 1.33
C VAL A 28 23.30 6.42 1.38
N PRO A 29 23.95 6.22 2.54
CA PRO A 29 25.07 5.30 2.66
C PRO A 29 24.58 3.84 2.60
N HIS A 30 25.45 2.95 2.11
CA HIS A 30 25.26 1.49 2.14
C HIS A 30 24.07 0.96 1.33
N LEU A 31 23.55 1.74 0.40
CA LEU A 31 22.40 1.37 -0.41
C LEU A 31 22.62 0.04 -1.18
N GLU A 32 23.85 -0.24 -1.58
CA GLU A 32 24.30 -1.47 -2.23
C GLU A 32 24.18 -2.73 -1.36
N THR A 33 24.02 -2.57 -0.05
CA THR A 33 23.90 -3.67 0.92
C THR A 33 22.45 -4.00 1.29
N LEU A 34 21.49 -3.26 0.72
CA LEU A 34 20.09 -3.36 1.07
C LEU A 34 19.34 -4.26 0.10
N SER A 35 18.30 -4.93 0.58
CA SER A 35 17.34 -5.64 -0.25
C SER A 35 15.93 -5.29 0.20
N PHE A 36 15.13 -4.81 -0.75
CA PHE A 36 13.79 -4.33 -0.50
C PHE A 36 12.75 -5.42 -0.77
N LEU A 37 11.66 -5.39 0.00
CA LEU A 37 10.52 -6.27 -0.22
C LEU A 37 9.69 -5.80 -1.43
N PRO A 38 8.97 -6.70 -2.12
CA PRO A 38 8.03 -6.30 -3.16
C PRO A 38 6.98 -5.31 -2.63
N GLY A 39 6.82 -4.18 -3.31
CA GLY A 39 5.99 -3.06 -2.86
C GLY A 39 6.72 -2.08 -1.93
N ALA A 40 8.03 -2.17 -1.77
CA ALA A 40 8.76 -1.24 -0.92
C ALA A 40 8.76 0.19 -1.44
N MET A 41 8.67 1.13 -0.50
CA MET A 41 8.65 2.56 -0.73
C MET A 41 9.89 3.17 -0.09
N ALA A 42 10.71 3.89 -0.86
CA ALA A 42 11.91 4.52 -0.35
C ALA A 42 12.07 5.94 -0.89
N ASP A 43 12.49 6.88 -0.05
CA ASP A 43 12.70 8.28 -0.41
C ASP A 43 13.73 8.93 0.53
N HIS A 44 14.51 9.84 -0.02
CA HIS A 44 15.53 10.60 0.69
C HIS A 44 15.17 12.08 0.88
N LEU A 45 13.94 12.48 0.52
CA LEU A 45 13.25 13.73 0.87
C LEU A 45 14.10 15.00 0.65
N THR A 46 14.90 14.99 -0.41
CA THR A 46 15.80 16.07 -0.76
C THR A 46 15.28 16.88 -1.94
N SER A 47 15.67 18.15 -1.98
CA SER A 47 15.09 19.15 -2.84
C SER A 47 15.42 18.97 -4.33
N ALA A 48 16.46 18.20 -4.66
CA ALA A 48 16.84 17.80 -6.01
C ALA A 48 16.76 16.27 -6.24
N GLY A 49 16.23 15.47 -5.31
CA GLY A 49 16.10 14.03 -5.50
C GLY A 49 15.26 13.62 -6.73
N GLY A 50 14.38 14.50 -7.21
CA GLY A 50 13.58 14.33 -8.42
C GLY A 50 14.24 14.85 -9.70
N GLN A 51 15.43 15.46 -9.62
CA GLN A 51 16.27 15.73 -10.78
C GLN A 51 16.91 14.41 -11.20
N LEU A 52 16.27 13.74 -12.17
CA LEU A 52 16.63 12.37 -12.52
C LEU A 52 18.02 12.27 -13.14
N THR A 53 18.50 13.33 -13.80
CA THR A 53 19.87 13.46 -14.32
C THR A 53 20.53 14.73 -13.79
N ASP A 54 21.87 14.75 -13.81
CA ASP A 54 22.69 15.96 -13.66
C ASP A 54 22.42 16.80 -12.40
N SER A 55 22.55 16.18 -11.21
CA SER A 55 22.40 16.84 -9.91
C SER A 55 23.56 16.53 -8.96
N ASN A 56 23.79 17.41 -7.98
CA ASN A 56 24.75 17.21 -6.89
C ASN A 56 24.19 16.34 -5.75
N GLN A 57 22.88 16.09 -5.73
CA GLN A 57 22.24 15.18 -4.79
C GLN A 57 22.04 13.82 -5.45
N MET A 58 21.90 12.78 -4.63
CA MET A 58 21.54 11.45 -5.12
C MET A 58 20.24 11.52 -5.92
N SER A 59 20.19 10.88 -7.08
CA SER A 59 18.94 10.75 -7.83
C SER A 59 18.03 9.74 -7.14
N ALA A 60 16.71 10.02 -7.07
CA ALA A 60 15.71 9.07 -6.58
C ALA A 60 15.73 7.74 -7.34
N MET A 61 16.26 7.71 -8.58
CA MET A 61 16.43 6.47 -9.34
C MET A 61 17.36 5.46 -8.65
N ARG A 62 18.29 5.91 -7.80
CA ARG A 62 19.17 5.02 -7.04
C ARG A 62 18.38 4.09 -6.12
N TRP A 63 17.22 4.51 -5.62
CA TRP A 63 16.33 3.63 -4.85
C TRP A 63 15.77 2.48 -5.69
N LEU A 64 15.39 2.75 -6.94
CA LEU A 64 14.89 1.73 -7.86
C LEU A 64 16.01 0.75 -8.25
N GLU A 65 17.20 1.25 -8.52
CA GLU A 65 18.39 0.42 -8.80
C GLU A 65 18.73 -0.49 -7.62
N ALA A 66 18.50 -0.03 -6.40
CA ALA A 66 18.67 -0.81 -5.17
C ALA A 66 17.52 -1.81 -4.90
N GLY A 67 16.46 -1.79 -5.72
CA GLY A 67 15.34 -2.73 -5.64
C GLY A 67 14.08 -2.19 -4.95
N ALA A 68 14.01 -0.92 -4.57
CA ALA A 68 12.75 -0.33 -4.11
C ALA A 68 11.71 -0.35 -5.24
N THR A 69 10.43 -0.50 -4.90
CA THR A 69 9.35 -0.55 -5.89
C THR A 69 8.94 0.83 -6.38
N GLY A 70 9.05 1.84 -5.54
CA GLY A 70 8.77 3.23 -5.89
C GLY A 70 9.50 4.22 -5.02
N SER A 71 9.70 5.40 -5.58
CA SER A 71 10.28 6.57 -4.90
C SER A 71 9.56 7.84 -5.34
N TYR A 72 9.73 8.89 -4.56
CA TYR A 72 9.39 10.26 -4.95
C TYR A 72 10.65 11.14 -4.86
N GLY A 73 10.64 12.28 -5.54
CA GLY A 73 11.72 13.26 -5.43
C GLY A 73 11.29 14.63 -5.93
N SER A 74 11.76 15.71 -5.30
CA SER A 74 11.51 17.09 -5.75
C SER A 74 12.41 17.45 -6.94
N ALA A 75 11.86 18.07 -7.97
CA ALA A 75 12.57 18.41 -9.20
C ALA A 75 12.86 19.93 -9.36
N ILE A 76 12.06 20.79 -8.72
CA ILE A 76 12.13 22.25 -8.92
C ILE A 76 12.63 22.96 -7.65
N GLU A 77 13.71 23.71 -7.84
CA GLU A 77 14.27 24.73 -6.93
C GLU A 77 13.67 26.12 -7.28
N PRO A 78 13.55 27.09 -6.34
CA PRO A 78 14.52 27.41 -5.29
C PRO A 78 13.99 27.37 -3.84
N CYS A 79 13.00 26.53 -3.51
CA CYS A 79 12.43 26.52 -2.15
C CYS A 79 12.33 25.12 -1.56
N ASN A 80 13.00 24.92 -0.43
CA ASN A 80 12.91 23.71 0.41
C ASN A 80 11.65 23.76 1.29
N PHE A 81 10.47 23.90 0.67
CA PHE A 81 9.20 23.85 1.40
C PHE A 81 8.88 22.42 1.82
N VAL A 82 8.68 22.18 3.12
CA VAL A 82 8.33 20.86 3.66
C VAL A 82 7.11 20.25 2.95
N GLN A 83 6.20 21.11 2.48
CA GLN A 83 4.96 20.77 1.80
C GLN A 83 5.16 20.04 0.46
N LYS A 84 6.33 20.14 -0.18
CA LYS A 84 6.62 19.45 -1.43
C LYS A 84 7.13 18.01 -1.23
N PHE A 85 7.38 17.60 0.01
CA PHE A 85 7.82 16.25 0.33
C PHE A 85 6.66 15.41 0.86
N PRO A 86 6.69 14.09 0.62
CA PRO A 86 5.70 13.20 1.20
C PRO A 86 5.89 13.14 2.70
N ASN A 87 4.79 13.27 3.44
CA ASN A 87 4.78 12.93 4.86
C ASN A 87 4.89 11.38 4.97
N PRO A 88 5.99 10.83 5.51
CA PRO A 88 6.20 9.38 5.53
C PRO A 88 5.09 8.62 6.25
N LEU A 89 4.59 9.18 7.36
CA LEU A 89 3.54 8.54 8.16
C LEU A 89 2.22 8.49 7.41
N LEU A 90 1.85 9.55 6.67
CA LEU A 90 0.65 9.55 5.85
C LEU A 90 0.78 8.61 4.64
N ALA A 91 1.94 8.60 3.98
CA ALA A 91 2.21 7.68 2.88
C ALA A 91 2.07 6.21 3.33
N MET A 92 2.77 5.84 4.41
CA MET A 92 2.68 4.52 5.02
C MET A 92 1.26 4.17 5.46
N TRP A 93 0.53 5.13 6.04
CA TRP A 93 -0.86 4.92 6.46
C TRP A 93 -1.77 4.62 5.27
N HIS A 94 -1.75 5.46 4.23
CA HIS A 94 -2.57 5.22 3.03
C HIS A 94 -2.22 3.89 2.37
N TYR A 95 -0.94 3.59 2.24
CA TYR A 95 -0.45 2.35 1.64
C TYR A 95 -0.88 1.11 2.43
N GLY A 96 -0.73 1.15 3.75
CA GLY A 96 -1.18 0.09 4.67
C GLY A 96 -2.70 -0.15 4.65
N PHE A 97 -3.48 0.84 4.22
CA PHE A 97 -4.93 0.74 4.01
C PHE A 97 -5.32 0.40 2.55
N GLY A 98 -4.38 -0.12 1.77
CA GLY A 98 -4.63 -0.69 0.45
C GLY A 98 -4.63 0.32 -0.70
N ALA A 99 -4.21 1.57 -0.45
CA ALA A 99 -3.93 2.49 -1.54
C ALA A 99 -2.82 1.93 -2.44
N THR A 100 -2.87 2.25 -3.73
CA THR A 100 -1.74 2.06 -4.63
C THR A 100 -0.56 2.96 -4.21
N MET A 101 0.65 2.62 -4.67
CA MET A 101 1.86 3.38 -4.39
C MET A 101 1.68 4.85 -4.77
N LEU A 102 1.13 5.08 -5.97
CA LEU A 102 0.84 6.40 -6.49
C LEU A 102 -0.14 7.18 -5.59
N GLU A 103 -1.27 6.57 -5.23
CA GLU A 103 -2.26 7.20 -4.36
C GLU A 103 -1.72 7.51 -2.97
N ALA A 104 -0.87 6.63 -2.43
CA ALA A 104 -0.25 6.83 -1.13
C ALA A 104 0.68 8.05 -1.13
N TYR A 105 1.55 8.17 -2.15
CA TYR A 105 2.38 9.36 -2.32
C TYR A 105 1.55 10.62 -2.53
N TRP A 106 0.60 10.62 -3.48
CA TRP A 106 -0.20 11.80 -3.81
C TRP A 106 -1.02 12.33 -2.63
N LYS A 107 -1.53 11.43 -1.77
CA LYS A 107 -2.29 11.82 -0.56
C LYS A 107 -1.37 12.26 0.59
N SER A 108 -0.06 12.06 0.46
CA SER A 108 0.94 12.41 1.49
C SER A 108 1.71 13.70 1.22
N VAL A 109 1.61 14.26 -0.01
CA VAL A 109 2.31 15.48 -0.42
C VAL A 109 1.30 16.63 -0.51
N HIS A 110 1.58 17.75 0.15
CA HIS A 110 0.67 18.90 0.15
C HIS A 110 0.79 19.75 -1.15
N MET A 111 1.99 19.83 -1.71
CA MET A 111 2.29 20.57 -2.95
C MET A 111 2.96 19.64 -3.98
N PRO A 112 2.21 18.70 -4.60
CA PRO A 112 2.79 17.66 -5.45
C PRO A 112 3.34 18.18 -6.79
N GLY A 113 2.97 19.40 -7.21
CA GLY A 113 3.28 19.93 -8.55
C GLY A 113 4.76 20.16 -8.87
N GLN A 114 5.66 19.96 -7.91
CA GLN A 114 7.11 20.13 -8.07
C GLN A 114 7.92 18.86 -7.86
N GLY A 115 7.28 17.70 -7.78
CA GLY A 115 8.01 16.43 -7.62
C GLY A 115 7.56 15.35 -8.58
N ASN A 116 8.45 14.39 -8.73
CA ASN A 116 8.36 13.28 -9.65
C ASN A 116 8.15 11.99 -8.85
N PHE A 117 7.07 11.28 -9.16
CA PHE A 117 6.92 9.89 -8.77
C PHE A 117 7.63 9.00 -9.79
N ILE A 118 8.36 8.00 -9.31
CA ILE A 118 9.06 7.03 -10.15
C ILE A 118 8.87 5.60 -9.59
N GLY A 119 8.87 4.62 -10.48
CA GLY A 119 8.67 3.20 -10.13
C GLY A 119 7.31 2.67 -10.56
N GLU A 120 6.77 1.71 -9.80
CA GLU A 120 5.52 1.00 -10.14
C GLU A 120 4.28 1.66 -9.48
N PRO A 121 3.47 2.43 -10.23
CA PRO A 121 2.37 3.20 -9.65
C PRO A 121 1.25 2.34 -9.06
N LEU A 122 1.00 1.15 -9.61
CA LEU A 122 -0.14 0.30 -9.22
C LEU A 122 0.19 -0.70 -8.10
N ALA A 123 1.45 -0.75 -7.64
CA ALA A 123 1.86 -1.59 -6.53
C ALA A 123 0.96 -1.32 -5.32
N SER A 124 0.30 -2.36 -4.78
CA SER A 124 -0.67 -2.25 -3.69
C SER A 124 -0.67 -3.53 -2.82
N PRO A 125 0.45 -3.83 -2.13
CA PRO A 125 0.67 -5.10 -1.43
C PRO A 125 -0.34 -5.34 -0.30
N PHE A 126 -1.01 -4.30 0.18
CA PHE A 126 -2.01 -4.36 1.26
C PHE A 126 -3.47 -4.38 0.77
N ASN A 127 -3.72 -4.33 -0.54
CA ASN A 127 -5.09 -4.32 -1.11
C ASN A 127 -5.68 -5.73 -1.31
N GLY A 128 -4.95 -6.77 -0.91
CA GLY A 128 -5.39 -8.16 -1.02
C GLY A 128 -6.39 -8.59 0.05
N TYR A 129 -6.97 -9.78 -0.14
CA TYR A 129 -7.73 -10.49 0.89
C TYR A 129 -7.21 -11.93 1.03
N ARG A 130 -7.52 -12.54 2.17
CA ARG A 130 -7.24 -13.95 2.46
C ARG A 130 -8.52 -14.63 2.91
N LEU A 131 -8.77 -15.80 2.32
CA LEU A 131 -9.84 -16.70 2.74
C LEU A 131 -9.25 -17.75 3.67
N LEU A 132 -9.71 -17.81 4.91
CA LEU A 132 -9.32 -18.85 5.86
C LEU A 132 -10.49 -19.81 6.04
N ARG A 133 -10.33 -21.04 5.56
CA ARG A 133 -11.32 -22.08 5.73
C ARG A 133 -11.30 -22.61 7.17
N LYS A 134 -12.45 -22.57 7.83
CA LYS A 134 -12.73 -23.24 9.11
C LYS A 134 -13.60 -24.46 8.84
N VAL A 135 -13.92 -25.20 9.90
CA VAL A 135 -14.72 -26.44 9.81
C VAL A 135 -16.11 -26.15 9.25
N ASP A 136 -16.74 -25.06 9.69
CA ASP A 136 -18.13 -24.71 9.42
C ASP A 136 -18.31 -23.41 8.61
N HIS A 137 -17.25 -22.65 8.38
CA HIS A 137 -17.31 -21.34 7.71
C HIS A 137 -16.00 -20.94 7.04
N ILE A 138 -16.02 -19.85 6.26
CA ILE A 138 -14.83 -19.20 5.70
C ILE A 138 -14.71 -17.81 6.33
N GLU A 139 -13.55 -17.47 6.88
CA GLU A 139 -13.24 -16.10 7.29
C GLU A 139 -12.62 -15.34 6.12
N VAL A 140 -13.17 -14.17 5.78
CA VAL A 140 -12.58 -13.21 4.85
C VAL A 140 -11.82 -12.18 5.67
N ARG A 141 -10.50 -12.14 5.48
CA ARG A 141 -9.59 -11.17 6.12
C ARG A 141 -8.97 -10.28 5.06
N SER A 142 -8.94 -8.98 5.30
CA SER A 142 -8.19 -8.05 4.46
C SER A 142 -7.75 -6.84 5.29
N PRO A 143 -6.54 -6.30 5.06
CA PRO A 143 -6.08 -5.07 5.71
C PRO A 143 -7.00 -3.86 5.45
N ILE A 144 -7.74 -3.87 4.34
CA ILE A 144 -8.62 -2.77 3.93
C ILE A 144 -9.99 -2.79 4.63
N LEU A 145 -10.31 -3.86 5.37
CA LEU A 145 -11.55 -3.93 6.15
C LEU A 145 -11.44 -3.01 7.37
N ARG A 146 -12.03 -1.82 7.24
CA ARG A 146 -12.13 -0.80 8.29
C ARG A 146 -13.25 -1.14 9.27
N GLN A 147 -13.20 -0.57 10.47
CA GLN A 147 -14.31 -0.68 11.40
C GLN A 147 -15.59 -0.12 10.78
N GLY A 148 -16.71 -0.80 10.97
CA GLY A 148 -17.99 -0.43 10.37
C GLY A 148 -18.82 -1.63 9.97
N ARG A 149 -19.98 -1.37 9.36
CA ARG A 149 -20.87 -2.41 8.87
C ARG A 149 -20.58 -2.69 7.40
N TYR A 150 -20.72 -3.96 7.03
CA TYR A 150 -20.52 -4.46 5.69
C TYR A 150 -21.73 -5.26 5.28
N ARG A 151 -22.26 -4.95 4.10
CA ARG A 151 -23.25 -5.76 3.40
C ARG A 151 -22.51 -6.81 2.59
N ILE A 152 -22.93 -8.06 2.73
CA ILE A 152 -22.47 -9.17 1.91
C ILE A 152 -23.64 -9.59 1.03
N THR A 153 -23.44 -9.48 -0.28
CA THR A 153 -24.36 -10.03 -1.28
C THR A 153 -23.69 -11.17 -2.04
N ALA A 154 -24.47 -12.12 -2.54
CA ALA A 154 -23.99 -13.11 -3.48
C ALA A 154 -25.02 -13.38 -4.57
N ASN A 155 -24.57 -14.07 -5.61
CA ASN A 155 -25.45 -14.52 -6.67
C ASN A 155 -26.47 -15.53 -6.13
N GLU A 156 -27.72 -15.43 -6.60
CA GLU A 156 -28.63 -16.58 -6.55
C GLU A 156 -28.04 -17.66 -7.45
N ASP A 157 -27.85 -18.88 -6.95
CA ASP A 157 -27.28 -19.93 -7.77
C ASP A 157 -28.24 -20.32 -8.90
N SER A 158 -27.71 -20.42 -10.11
CA SER A 158 -27.96 -21.65 -10.87
C SER A 158 -26.62 -22.29 -11.15
N LEU A 159 -26.49 -23.56 -10.78
CA LEU A 159 -25.38 -24.47 -11.07
C LEU A 159 -25.20 -24.74 -12.58
N LEU A 160 -25.88 -23.98 -13.45
CA LEU A 160 -25.79 -24.05 -14.90
C LEU A 160 -24.70 -23.06 -15.33
N GLY A 161 -23.48 -23.60 -15.49
CA GLY A 161 -22.21 -22.92 -15.77
C GLY A 161 -22.14 -22.02 -17.01
N LEU A 162 -23.00 -21.02 -17.11
CA LEU A 162 -22.85 -19.91 -18.05
C LEU A 162 -22.16 -18.75 -17.33
N ASN A 163 -21.06 -18.28 -17.93
CA ASN A 163 -20.29 -17.13 -17.48
C ASN A 163 -21.09 -15.83 -17.65
N THR A 164 -22.08 -15.60 -16.81
CA THR A 164 -22.79 -14.31 -16.78
C THR A 164 -21.77 -13.23 -16.39
N PRO A 165 -21.58 -12.17 -17.19
CA PRO A 165 -20.68 -11.08 -16.82
C PRO A 165 -21.07 -10.49 -15.45
N SER A 166 -20.08 -10.04 -14.68
CA SER A 166 -20.28 -9.58 -13.29
C SER A 166 -21.36 -8.50 -13.14
N TYR A 167 -21.55 -7.66 -14.17
CA TYR A 167 -22.54 -6.59 -14.21
C TYR A 167 -23.99 -7.02 -14.50
N LEU A 168 -24.23 -8.27 -14.93
CA LEU A 168 -25.57 -8.81 -15.22
C LEU A 168 -26.09 -9.77 -14.13
N ARG A 169 -25.35 -9.93 -13.03
CA ARG A 169 -25.69 -10.88 -11.97
C ARG A 169 -26.71 -10.29 -11.02
N SER A 170 -27.82 -11.00 -10.82
CA SER A 170 -28.70 -10.75 -9.67
C SER A 170 -27.92 -11.06 -8.39
N MET A 171 -27.88 -10.10 -7.47
CA MET A 171 -27.13 -10.21 -6.21
C MET A 171 -28.08 -10.03 -5.05
N ASN A 172 -28.22 -11.06 -4.23
CA ASN A 172 -29.05 -11.03 -3.04
C ASN A 172 -28.22 -10.76 -1.80
N GLN A 173 -28.77 -9.95 -0.90
CA GLN A 173 -28.17 -9.75 0.41
C GLN A 173 -28.27 -11.03 1.25
N ILE A 174 -27.12 -11.58 1.62
CA ILE A 174 -27.04 -12.74 2.50
C ILE A 174 -26.93 -12.30 3.96
N SER A 175 -26.08 -11.31 4.23
CA SER A 175 -25.85 -10.87 5.61
C SER A 175 -25.34 -9.44 5.69
N ILE A 176 -25.51 -8.82 6.86
CA ILE A 176 -24.81 -7.62 7.28
C ILE A 176 -23.95 -7.97 8.48
N GLN A 177 -22.67 -7.62 8.44
CA GLN A 177 -21.71 -7.94 9.49
C GLN A 177 -20.91 -6.70 9.87
N SER A 178 -20.47 -6.63 11.12
CA SER A 178 -19.65 -5.53 11.62
C SER A 178 -18.20 -5.97 11.78
N ILE A 179 -17.28 -5.12 11.32
CA ILE A 179 -15.87 -5.16 11.68
C ILE A 179 -15.67 -4.25 12.89
N THR A 180 -15.07 -4.79 13.94
CA THR A 180 -14.81 -4.11 15.22
C THR A 180 -13.32 -4.23 15.58
N PRO A 181 -12.83 -3.51 16.61
CA PRO A 181 -11.46 -3.69 17.08
C PRO A 181 -11.09 -5.14 17.42
N TYR A 182 -12.07 -5.92 17.91
CA TYR A 182 -11.92 -7.30 18.35
C TYR A 182 -12.23 -8.33 17.25
N ARG A 183 -13.00 -7.96 16.22
CA ARG A 183 -13.36 -8.83 15.08
C ARG A 183 -12.99 -8.16 13.77
N ARG A 184 -11.82 -8.52 13.23
CA ARG A 184 -11.25 -7.97 11.98
C ARG A 184 -11.43 -8.86 10.76
N HIS A 185 -12.52 -9.62 10.73
CA HIS A 185 -12.84 -10.55 9.63
C HIS A 185 -14.35 -10.63 9.40
N LEU A 186 -14.75 -10.91 8.16
CA LEU A 186 -16.12 -11.27 7.81
C LEU A 186 -16.25 -12.78 7.72
N VAL A 187 -17.45 -13.33 7.90
CA VAL A 187 -17.69 -14.78 7.87
C VAL A 187 -18.66 -15.15 6.76
N LEU A 188 -18.28 -16.10 5.91
CA LEU A 188 -19.16 -16.72 4.92
C LEU A 188 -19.54 -18.11 5.42
N LYS A 189 -20.84 -18.40 5.47
CA LYS A 189 -21.39 -19.69 5.90
C LYS A 189 -21.96 -20.45 4.69
N PRO A 190 -22.03 -21.79 4.74
CA PRO A 190 -22.74 -22.59 3.74
C PRO A 190 -24.24 -22.21 3.62
N PRO A 191 -24.89 -22.43 2.45
CA PRO A 191 -24.27 -22.86 1.19
C PRO A 191 -23.35 -21.77 0.62
N TYR A 192 -22.24 -22.19 -0.01
CA TYR A 192 -21.30 -21.25 -0.60
C TYR A 192 -21.70 -20.89 -2.03
N HIS A 193 -21.45 -19.64 -2.40
CA HIS A 193 -21.75 -19.10 -3.73
C HIS A 193 -20.45 -18.85 -4.50
N VAL A 194 -20.54 -18.86 -5.83
CA VAL A 194 -19.37 -18.63 -6.68
C VAL A 194 -18.92 -17.16 -6.59
N HIS A 195 -19.86 -16.22 -6.43
CA HIS A 195 -19.56 -14.79 -6.44
C HIS A 195 -20.15 -14.09 -5.21
N TYR A 196 -19.27 -13.42 -4.47
CA TYR A 196 -19.62 -12.54 -3.38
C TYR A 196 -19.26 -11.11 -3.73
N LYS A 197 -20.10 -10.16 -3.30
CA LYS A 197 -19.78 -8.73 -3.28
C LYS A 197 -19.91 -8.24 -1.85
N ILE A 198 -18.89 -7.51 -1.40
CA ILE A 198 -18.77 -7.00 -0.05
C ILE A 198 -18.69 -5.48 -0.15
N GLU A 199 -19.64 -4.79 0.45
CA GLU A 199 -19.73 -3.33 0.43
C GLU A 199 -19.78 -2.79 1.84
N ARG A 200 -19.01 -1.74 2.12
CA ARG A 200 -19.12 -1.01 3.38
C ARG A 200 -20.39 -0.15 3.35
N LEU A 201 -21.15 -0.17 4.44
CA LEU A 201 -22.36 0.64 4.66
C LEU A 201 -22.05 1.96 5.37
#